data_AF-A0A023FJW7-F1
#
_entry.id   AF-A0A023FJW7-F1
#
_cell.length_a   1.000
_cell.length_b   1.000
_cell.length_c   1.000
_cell.angle_alpha   90.00
_cell.angle_beta   90.00
_cell.angle_gamma   90.00
#
_symmetry.space_group_name_H-M   'P 1'
#
loop_
_entity.id
_entity.type
_entity.pdbx_description
1 polymer ?
#
loop_
_entity_poly.entity_id
_entity_poly.type
_entity_poly.pdbx_seq_one_letter_code
_entity_poly.pdbx_strand_id
1 'polypeptide(L)'
;MSAVYLFAEALTAHQVCAIHRLGPGYQSQFRFEGESMALPESLKRVLYDGKLSSALVFMYNPVATDSQLCLQAAPKGNVSYYVHTPHALMLQDVKAVTTYSIHSTLNSIGGIQVLFPLLAQLDLPMGLVPLQEPRRPSICATLIGFICEMCESSNTVQQHMIQNKGFLVMSYQLQRASRDHITDEVLHSFLSLTKHLLTVYSSNGELLLKHLLDHILFNPALWIYTPTAVQTKLYAYLATEFLGDTQIYNNVRRVSTVLQTMHTLKYYYWVVNPRNKSGITPKGLDGPRPNQNDILAIRAYMLIFLKQLILKGNGVKEDELQSILNYLTTVHEDENLHDVLQMLMNLMAEHPASMVPAFDCKNGVRAIFKLLGSTNESIRLQALKLLGYFLSRSTHKRKHDVMTPHNLYMLLAERLLLHSDHLTMATYNALYEMLTEHISSQILYTKHSEPESHYRTGKPNDLEGCGYANPSVK
;
A
#
# COMPACT_ATOMS: atom_id res chain seq x y z
N MET A 1 13.10 28.43 -27.29
CA MET A 1 14.35 28.67 -28.03
C MET A 1 14.18 28.06 -29.40
N SER A 2 14.48 28.83 -30.45
CA SER A 2 14.24 28.41 -31.84
C SER A 2 15.53 28.48 -32.64
N ALA A 3 15.73 27.52 -33.53
CA ALA A 3 16.83 27.56 -34.48
C ALA A 3 16.51 28.55 -35.61
N VAL A 4 17.56 29.18 -36.14
CA VAL A 4 17.47 30.08 -37.29
C VAL A 4 18.00 29.34 -38.51
N TYR A 5 17.20 29.31 -39.56
CA TYR A 5 17.49 28.61 -40.80
C TYR A 5 17.55 29.59 -41.97
N LEU A 6 18.51 29.40 -42.87
CA LEU A 6 18.52 30.01 -44.19
C LEU A 6 18.56 28.92 -45.25
N PHE A 7 17.68 29.05 -46.23
CA PHE A 7 17.59 28.15 -47.38
C PHE A 7 18.10 28.87 -48.64
N ALA A 8 18.74 28.12 -49.54
CA ALA A 8 19.27 28.63 -50.80
C ALA A 8 18.16 28.93 -51.82
N GLU A 9 16.96 28.38 -51.59
CA GLU A 9 15.81 28.49 -52.48
C GLU A 9 14.58 28.98 -51.70
N ALA A 10 13.64 29.58 -52.43
CA ALA A 10 12.37 30.01 -51.85
C ALA A 10 11.52 28.79 -51.44
N LEU A 11 11.04 28.79 -50.19
CA LEU A 11 10.20 27.72 -49.68
C LEU A 11 8.80 27.78 -50.30
N THR A 12 8.28 26.62 -50.69
CA THR A 12 6.89 26.49 -51.14
C THR A 12 5.91 26.66 -49.98
N ALA A 13 4.67 27.07 -50.27
CA ALA A 13 3.62 27.20 -49.25
C ALA A 13 3.40 25.90 -48.43
N HIS A 14 3.55 24.74 -49.09
CA HIS A 14 3.47 23.44 -48.42
C HIS A 14 4.62 23.19 -47.45
N GLN A 15 5.86 23.53 -47.83
CA GLN A 15 7.02 23.42 -46.94
C GLN A 15 6.90 24.39 -45.75
N VAL A 16 6.48 25.63 -45.98
CA VAL A 16 6.26 26.62 -44.90
C VAL A 16 5.22 26.11 -43.91
N CYS A 17 4.09 25.59 -44.40
CA CYS A 17 3.05 25.01 -43.55
C CYS A 17 3.58 23.81 -42.75
N ALA A 18 4.32 22.91 -43.39
CA ALA A 18 4.90 21.74 -42.73
C ALA A 18 5.92 22.14 -41.64
N ILE A 19 6.80 23.11 -41.92
CA ILE A 19 7.76 23.64 -40.95
C ILE A 19 7.04 24.30 -39.78
N HIS A 20 6.00 25.09 -40.04
CA HIS A 20 5.19 25.69 -38.98
C HIS A 20 4.54 24.64 -38.05
N ARG A 21 4.16 23.46 -38.57
CA ARG A 21 3.60 22.37 -37.76
C ARG A 21 4.60 21.61 -36.89
N LEU A 22 5.89 21.72 -37.16
CA LEU A 22 6.93 21.22 -36.24
C LEU A 22 7.00 22.03 -34.94
N GLY A 23 6.51 23.27 -34.97
CA GLY A 23 6.48 24.17 -33.83
C GLY A 23 7.83 24.84 -33.53
N PRO A 24 7.84 25.82 -32.61
CA PRO A 24 9.00 26.69 -32.35
C PRO A 24 10.19 25.98 -31.68
N GLY A 25 10.00 24.75 -31.18
CA GLY A 25 11.04 23.95 -30.53
C GLY A 25 11.87 23.08 -31.48
N TYR A 26 11.54 23.06 -32.79
CA TYR A 26 12.29 22.27 -33.75
C TYR A 26 13.69 22.85 -34.01
N GLN A 27 14.70 21.99 -33.95
CA GLN A 27 16.13 22.37 -34.02
C GLN A 27 16.96 21.44 -34.91
N SER A 28 16.31 20.52 -35.64
CA SER A 28 16.98 19.50 -36.45
C SER A 28 17.19 19.95 -37.91
N GLN A 29 17.79 19.10 -38.74
CA GLN A 29 18.27 19.44 -40.08
C GLN A 29 17.32 19.03 -41.23
N PHE A 30 16.14 18.47 -40.91
CA PHE A 30 15.18 17.94 -41.89
C PHE A 30 15.73 16.74 -42.69
N ARG A 31 16.59 15.92 -42.06
CA ARG A 31 17.28 14.83 -42.76
C ARG A 31 16.59 13.49 -42.58
N PHE A 32 16.00 13.25 -41.41
CA PHE A 32 15.40 11.97 -41.07
C PHE A 32 13.96 12.13 -40.56
N GLU A 33 13.07 11.23 -40.96
CA GLU A 33 11.67 11.22 -40.49
C GLU A 33 11.55 11.05 -38.97
N GLY A 34 12.53 10.42 -38.33
CA GLY A 34 12.63 10.29 -36.87
C GLY A 34 12.87 11.61 -36.13
N GLU A 35 13.13 12.72 -36.84
CA GLU A 35 13.28 14.06 -36.25
C GLU A 35 11.93 14.64 -35.79
N SER A 36 10.78 14.03 -36.14
CA SER A 36 9.46 14.43 -35.63
C SER A 36 8.57 13.24 -35.30
N MET A 37 8.05 13.22 -34.06
CA MET A 37 7.24 12.10 -33.54
C MET A 37 5.73 12.23 -33.79
N ALA A 38 5.24 13.39 -34.23
CA ALA A 38 3.80 13.72 -34.19
C ALA A 38 3.25 14.45 -35.44
N LEU A 39 3.77 14.17 -36.65
CA LEU A 39 3.25 14.76 -37.89
C LEU A 39 2.55 13.74 -38.80
N PRO A 40 1.47 14.14 -39.52
CA PRO A 40 0.87 13.36 -40.60
C PRO A 40 1.90 12.99 -41.68
N GLU A 41 1.73 11.81 -42.25
CA GLU A 41 2.63 11.23 -43.28
C GLU A 41 2.81 12.14 -44.50
N SER A 42 1.75 12.83 -44.92
CA SER A 42 1.80 13.78 -46.02
C SER A 42 2.75 14.95 -45.77
N LEU A 43 2.87 15.44 -44.53
CA LEU A 43 3.78 16.51 -44.16
C LEU A 43 5.21 15.99 -43.99
N LYS A 44 5.37 14.76 -43.46
CA LYS A 44 6.68 14.11 -43.37
C LYS A 44 7.35 14.00 -44.73
N ARG A 45 6.62 13.57 -45.76
CA ARG A 45 7.15 13.50 -47.13
C ARG A 45 7.61 14.86 -47.66
N VAL A 46 6.92 15.94 -47.33
CA VAL A 46 7.31 17.30 -47.76
C VAL A 46 8.55 17.79 -47.01
N LEU A 47 8.74 17.34 -45.77
CA LEU A 47 9.86 17.76 -44.91
C LEU A 47 11.14 16.96 -45.15
N TYR A 48 11.00 15.66 -45.38
CA TYR A 48 12.10 14.68 -45.33
C TYR A 48 12.39 14.02 -46.69
N ASP A 49 11.94 14.60 -47.80
CA ASP A 49 12.33 14.17 -49.17
C ASP A 49 13.80 14.49 -49.52
N GLY A 50 14.53 15.09 -48.59
CA GLY A 50 15.93 15.49 -48.73
C GLY A 50 16.13 16.88 -49.34
N LYS A 51 15.14 17.47 -50.02
CA LYS A 51 15.29 18.75 -50.71
C LYS A 51 15.52 19.90 -49.74
N LEU A 52 14.75 19.95 -48.64
CA LEU A 52 14.92 20.97 -47.61
C LEU A 52 16.29 20.87 -46.94
N SER A 53 16.71 19.65 -46.57
CA SER A 53 18.01 19.40 -45.98
C SER A 53 19.15 19.83 -46.91
N SER A 54 19.05 19.54 -48.22
CA SER A 54 20.09 19.93 -49.20
C SER A 54 20.10 21.44 -49.49
N ALA A 55 18.94 22.11 -49.38
CA ALA A 55 18.82 23.54 -49.61
C ALA A 55 19.29 24.39 -48.41
N LEU A 56 19.61 23.79 -47.26
CA LEU A 56 20.09 24.54 -46.09
C LEU A 56 21.46 25.18 -46.35
N VAL A 57 21.50 26.51 -46.29
CA VAL A 57 22.73 27.33 -46.33
C VAL A 57 23.36 27.38 -44.94
N PHE A 58 22.54 27.70 -43.93
CA PHE A 58 22.97 27.64 -42.55
C PHE A 58 21.83 27.27 -41.62
N MET A 59 22.23 26.73 -40.47
CA MET A 59 21.38 26.54 -39.31
C MET A 59 22.18 26.94 -38.08
N TYR A 60 21.65 27.89 -37.31
CA TYR A 60 22.21 28.32 -36.04
C TYR A 60 21.23 28.01 -34.92
N ASN A 61 21.73 27.39 -33.85
CA ASN A 61 20.94 27.07 -32.68
C ASN A 61 21.53 27.82 -31.47
N PRO A 62 20.72 28.55 -30.68
CA PRO A 62 21.16 29.23 -29.47
C PRO A 62 21.86 28.32 -28.43
N VAL A 63 21.64 27.00 -28.50
CA VAL A 63 22.26 25.99 -27.61
C VAL A 63 23.59 25.46 -28.16
N ALA A 64 23.83 25.57 -29.48
CA ALA A 64 25.03 25.09 -30.14
C ALA A 64 26.08 26.20 -30.18
N THR A 65 26.73 26.46 -29.04
CA THR A 65 27.68 27.56 -28.89
C THR A 65 29.02 27.08 -28.33
N ASP A 66 30.11 27.64 -28.84
CA ASP A 66 31.45 27.48 -28.27
C ASP A 66 32.01 28.87 -27.94
N SER A 67 32.13 29.17 -26.65
CA SER A 67 32.60 30.47 -26.14
C SER A 67 31.78 31.64 -26.71
N GLN A 68 32.34 32.43 -27.63
CA GLN A 68 31.64 33.54 -28.31
C GLN A 68 31.11 33.19 -29.71
N LEU A 69 31.21 31.92 -30.12
CA LEU A 69 30.76 31.45 -31.42
C LEU A 69 29.42 30.73 -31.30
N CYS A 70 28.47 31.09 -32.15
CA CYS A 70 27.31 30.26 -32.46
C CYS A 70 27.69 29.33 -33.62
N LEU A 71 27.69 28.03 -33.33
CA LEU A 71 28.13 27.02 -34.25
C LEU A 71 27.08 26.85 -35.36
N GLN A 72 27.61 26.75 -36.57
CA GLN A 72 26.82 26.43 -37.75
C GLN A 72 26.62 24.92 -37.77
N ALA A 73 25.39 24.49 -38.03
CA ALA A 73 25.03 23.09 -38.02
C ALA A 73 24.22 22.66 -39.26
N ALA A 74 24.49 23.22 -40.45
CA ALA A 74 23.89 22.66 -41.67
C ALA A 74 24.55 21.32 -42.04
N PRO A 75 23.86 20.46 -42.82
CA PRO A 75 24.38 19.15 -43.21
C PRO A 75 25.74 19.21 -43.91
N LYS A 76 26.64 18.29 -43.53
CA LYS A 76 27.93 18.10 -44.21
C LYS A 76 27.68 17.63 -45.65
N GLY A 77 28.23 18.34 -46.63
CA GLY A 77 28.06 18.05 -48.06
C GLY A 77 27.25 19.08 -48.84
N ASN A 78 26.55 20.00 -48.15
CA ASN A 78 25.91 21.14 -48.80
C ASN A 78 26.97 22.14 -49.31
N VAL A 79 26.60 22.93 -50.33
CA VAL A 79 27.46 24.00 -50.86
C VAL A 79 27.76 25.01 -49.76
N SER A 80 29.04 25.25 -49.48
CA SER A 80 29.47 26.29 -48.55
C SER A 80 29.51 27.64 -49.26
N TYR A 81 28.82 28.63 -48.70
CA TYR A 81 28.84 30.02 -49.16
C TYR A 81 29.79 30.90 -48.33
N TYR A 82 30.53 30.30 -47.39
CA TYR A 82 31.43 31.01 -46.48
C TYR A 82 32.85 31.04 -47.02
N VAL A 83 33.49 32.23 -47.00
CA VAL A 83 34.86 32.44 -47.46
C VAL A 83 35.90 32.01 -46.40
N HIS A 84 35.57 32.19 -45.12
CA HIS A 84 36.46 31.87 -44.00
C HIS A 84 35.80 30.90 -43.02
N THR A 85 35.06 31.42 -42.04
CA THR A 85 34.48 30.63 -40.96
C THR A 85 32.95 30.65 -41.08
N PRO A 86 32.29 29.48 -41.06
CA PRO A 86 30.83 29.39 -41.14
C PRO A 86 30.13 29.70 -39.82
N HIS A 87 30.86 29.78 -38.70
CA HIS A 87 30.30 30.07 -37.38
C HIS A 87 30.02 31.57 -37.21
N ALA A 88 28.92 31.90 -36.55
CA ALA A 88 28.53 33.28 -36.27
C ALA A 88 29.18 33.76 -34.96
N LEU A 89 29.69 34.99 -34.96
CA LEU A 89 30.20 35.63 -33.74
C LEU A 89 29.04 36.25 -32.95
N MET A 90 28.97 35.97 -31.65
CA MET A 90 28.02 36.61 -30.75
C MET A 90 28.32 38.10 -30.64
N LEU A 91 27.28 38.93 -30.70
CA LEU A 91 27.41 40.37 -30.43
C LEU A 91 27.86 40.62 -28.99
N GLN A 92 28.42 41.80 -28.75
CA GLN A 92 28.81 42.23 -27.40
C GLN A 92 27.62 42.11 -26.43
N ASP A 93 27.88 41.59 -25.24
CA ASP A 93 26.91 41.31 -24.15
C ASP A 93 25.89 40.19 -24.42
N VAL A 94 25.94 39.50 -25.56
CA VAL A 94 25.18 38.26 -25.78
C VAL A 94 25.85 37.11 -25.04
N LYS A 95 25.07 36.37 -24.25
CA LYS A 95 25.53 35.18 -23.53
C LYS A 95 24.80 33.93 -24.02
N ALA A 96 25.52 32.82 -24.10
CA ALA A 96 24.92 31.52 -24.34
C ALA A 96 23.89 31.20 -23.26
N VAL A 97 22.70 30.76 -23.66
CA VAL A 97 21.65 30.32 -22.75
C VAL A 97 21.86 28.84 -22.48
N THR A 98 22.36 28.50 -21.29
CA THR A 98 22.44 27.12 -20.84
C THR A 98 21.19 26.76 -20.04
N THR A 99 20.39 25.83 -20.56
CA THR A 99 19.32 25.20 -19.78
C THR A 99 19.82 23.89 -19.20
N TYR A 100 19.87 23.81 -17.87
CA TYR A 100 20.13 22.56 -17.18
C TYR A 100 18.80 21.85 -16.92
N SER A 101 18.81 20.52 -17.03
CA SER A 101 17.67 19.73 -16.55
C SER A 101 17.49 19.96 -15.04
N ILE A 102 16.28 19.77 -14.54
CA ILE A 102 16.02 19.83 -13.10
C ILE A 102 16.86 18.80 -12.34
N HIS A 103 17.11 17.62 -12.93
CA HIS A 103 17.97 16.58 -12.37
C HIS A 103 19.42 17.07 -12.22
N SER A 104 19.97 17.70 -13.26
CA SER A 104 21.33 18.25 -13.23
C SER A 104 21.45 19.35 -12.18
N THR A 105 20.45 20.24 -12.14
CA THR A 105 20.41 21.36 -11.19
C THR A 105 20.35 20.86 -9.75
N LEU A 106 19.44 19.92 -9.45
CA LEU A 106 19.35 19.30 -8.13
C LEU A 106 20.64 18.60 -7.74
N ASN A 107 21.24 17.83 -8.65
CA ASN A 107 22.51 17.15 -8.37
C ASN A 107 23.63 18.15 -8.04
N SER A 108 23.69 19.29 -8.75
CA SER A 108 24.69 20.34 -8.49
C SER A 108 24.55 21.03 -7.14
N ILE A 109 23.36 21.07 -6.54
CA ILE A 109 23.13 21.71 -5.23
C ILE A 109 23.13 20.71 -4.06
N GLY A 110 23.44 19.43 -4.31
CA GLY A 110 23.53 18.40 -3.28
C GLY A 110 22.47 17.30 -3.36
N GLY A 111 21.73 17.19 -4.46
CA GLY A 111 20.80 16.10 -4.74
C GLY A 111 19.39 16.30 -4.16
N ILE A 112 18.56 15.28 -4.31
CA ILE A 112 17.14 15.32 -3.91
C ILE A 112 16.95 15.57 -2.40
N GLN A 113 17.93 15.18 -1.56
CA GLN A 113 17.85 15.34 -0.11
C GLN A 113 17.77 16.79 0.36
N VAL A 114 18.17 17.76 -0.48
CA VAL A 114 18.05 19.19 -0.21
C VAL A 114 16.58 19.61 0.00
N LEU A 115 15.63 18.81 -0.51
CA LEU A 115 14.20 19.07 -0.37
C LEU A 115 13.61 18.59 0.96
N PHE A 116 14.21 17.61 1.65
CA PHE A 116 13.62 17.05 2.87
C PHE A 116 13.49 18.06 4.02
N PRO A 117 14.45 18.98 4.26
CA PRO A 117 14.28 20.02 5.26
C PRO A 117 13.06 20.93 5.04
N LEU A 118 12.55 21.05 3.81
CA LEU A 118 11.35 21.85 3.53
C LEU A 118 10.10 21.23 4.17
N LEU A 119 10.06 19.91 4.36
CA LEU A 119 8.96 19.24 5.08
C LEU A 119 8.92 19.65 6.56
N ALA A 120 10.06 19.99 7.15
CA ALA A 120 10.12 20.49 8.53
C ALA A 120 9.62 21.94 8.67
N GLN A 121 9.41 22.63 7.55
CA GLN A 121 9.02 24.04 7.50
C GLN A 121 7.54 24.23 7.13
N LEU A 122 6.78 23.15 6.94
CA LEU A 122 5.38 23.20 6.51
C LEU A 122 4.48 24.01 7.46
N ASP A 123 4.82 24.04 8.75
CA ASP A 123 4.07 24.79 9.77
C ASP A 123 4.59 26.21 10.03
N LEU A 124 5.63 26.64 9.32
CA LEU A 124 6.14 28.01 9.48
C LEU A 124 5.18 29.03 8.86
N PRO A 125 5.02 30.20 9.48
CA PRO A 125 4.16 31.26 8.94
C PRO A 125 4.71 31.77 7.60
N MET A 126 3.86 31.81 6.57
CA MET A 126 4.22 32.33 5.26
C MET A 126 4.06 33.87 5.23
N GLY A 127 5.18 34.58 5.42
CA GLY A 127 5.27 36.03 5.24
C GLY A 127 4.49 36.87 6.26
N LEU A 128 4.25 38.14 5.92
CA LEU A 128 3.55 39.15 6.74
C LEU A 128 2.01 39.02 6.72
N VAL A 129 1.48 37.98 6.09
CA VAL A 129 0.03 37.79 5.97
C VAL A 129 -0.53 37.38 7.34
N PRO A 130 -1.62 38.00 7.83
CA PRO A 130 -2.18 37.66 9.13
C PRO A 130 -2.47 36.16 9.23
N LEU A 131 -2.28 35.61 10.43
CA LEU A 131 -2.44 34.20 10.86
C LEU A 131 -3.80 33.54 10.52
N GLN A 132 -4.71 34.22 9.81
CA GLN A 132 -6.09 33.83 9.54
C GLN A 132 -6.33 33.21 8.16
N GLU A 133 -5.38 33.24 7.21
CA GLU A 133 -5.53 32.43 5.99
C GLU A 133 -5.30 30.94 6.31
N PRO A 134 -6.19 30.03 5.84
CA PRO A 134 -6.00 28.60 6.04
C PRO A 134 -4.65 28.19 5.43
N ARG A 135 -3.82 27.53 6.26
CA ARG A 135 -2.52 26.96 5.85
C ARG A 135 -2.74 26.16 4.57
N ARG A 136 -1.99 26.47 3.50
CA ARG A 136 -2.20 25.86 2.18
C ARG A 136 -1.70 24.41 2.19
N PRO A 137 -2.58 23.39 2.27
CA PRO A 137 -2.16 21.99 2.31
C PRO A 137 -1.48 21.57 1.00
N SER A 138 -1.66 22.36 -0.06
CA SER A 138 -1.11 22.13 -1.39
C SER A 138 0.42 22.16 -1.46
N ILE A 139 1.11 22.84 -0.53
CA ILE A 139 2.59 22.88 -0.55
C ILE A 139 3.17 21.50 -0.28
N CYS A 140 2.64 20.80 0.73
CA CYS A 140 3.06 19.44 1.04
C CYS A 140 2.76 18.51 -0.13
N ALA A 141 1.55 18.57 -0.69
CA ALA A 141 1.17 17.79 -1.88
C ALA A 141 2.11 18.04 -3.07
N THR A 142 2.40 19.31 -3.37
CA THR A 142 3.30 19.69 -4.47
C THR A 142 4.71 19.16 -4.25
N LEU A 143 5.25 19.29 -3.03
CA LEU A 143 6.59 18.85 -2.70
C LEU A 143 6.72 17.32 -2.75
N ILE A 144 5.76 16.59 -2.16
CA ILE A 144 5.75 15.12 -2.17
C ILE A 144 5.55 14.61 -3.60
N GLY A 145 4.60 15.19 -4.34
CA GLY A 145 4.38 14.86 -5.76
C GLY A 145 5.64 15.04 -6.60
N PHE A 146 6.31 16.18 -6.46
CA PHE A 146 7.58 16.43 -7.14
C PHE A 146 8.67 15.41 -6.78
N ILE A 147 8.86 15.08 -5.50
CA ILE A 147 9.83 14.06 -5.08
C ILE A 147 9.48 12.70 -5.68
N CYS A 148 8.19 12.32 -5.69
CA CYS A 148 7.72 11.08 -6.29
C CYS A 148 8.01 11.04 -7.80
N GLU A 149 7.63 12.06 -8.56
CA GLU A 149 7.91 12.16 -10.01
C GLU A 149 9.41 12.12 -10.33
N MET A 150 10.25 12.73 -9.50
CA MET A 150 11.71 12.65 -9.63
C MET A 150 12.24 11.24 -9.38
N CYS A 151 11.62 10.48 -8.48
CA CYS A 151 11.94 9.06 -8.28
C CYS A 151 11.53 8.21 -9.49
N GLU A 152 10.39 8.50 -10.13
CA GLU A 152 9.94 7.78 -11.32
C GLU A 152 10.85 8.03 -12.54
N SER A 153 11.35 9.26 -12.67
CA SER A 153 12.08 9.70 -13.86
C SER A 153 13.61 9.55 -13.81
N SER A 154 14.22 9.31 -12.63
CA SER A 154 15.69 9.35 -12.49
C SER A 154 16.28 8.30 -11.55
N ASN A 155 17.10 7.40 -12.12
CA ASN A 155 17.88 6.41 -11.36
C ASN A 155 18.85 7.04 -10.34
N THR A 156 19.42 8.21 -10.65
CA THR A 156 20.31 8.92 -9.73
C THR A 156 19.55 9.41 -8.50
N VAL A 157 18.35 9.96 -8.70
CA VAL A 157 17.45 10.35 -7.59
C VAL A 157 17.08 9.13 -6.76
N GLN A 158 16.74 8.01 -7.41
CA GLN A 158 16.44 6.77 -6.70
C GLN A 158 17.60 6.31 -5.80
N GLN A 159 18.85 6.34 -6.30
CA GLN A 159 20.02 6.00 -5.49
C GLN A 159 20.20 6.94 -4.31
N HIS A 160 20.05 8.25 -4.50
CA HIS A 160 20.12 9.21 -3.39
C HIS A 160 19.03 8.98 -2.35
N MET A 161 17.81 8.65 -2.77
CA MET A 161 16.71 8.29 -1.87
C MET A 161 17.04 7.05 -1.05
N ILE A 162 17.66 6.02 -1.64
CA ILE A 162 18.07 4.81 -0.93
C ILE A 162 19.19 5.11 0.07
N GLN A 163 20.27 5.76 -0.39
CA GLN A 163 21.46 6.05 0.42
C GLN A 163 21.12 6.93 1.63
N ASN A 164 20.26 7.93 1.45
CA ASN A 164 19.88 8.88 2.49
C ASN A 164 18.64 8.44 3.29
N LYS A 165 18.12 7.23 3.06
CA LYS A 165 16.88 6.74 3.67
C LYS A 165 15.72 7.74 3.52
N GLY A 166 15.55 8.29 2.31
CA GLY A 166 14.67 9.43 2.02
C GLY A 166 13.25 9.27 2.58
N PHE A 167 12.59 8.13 2.33
CA PHE A 167 11.23 7.89 2.86
C PHE A 167 11.17 7.83 4.39
N LEU A 168 12.20 7.34 5.07
CA LEU A 168 12.27 7.38 6.54
C LEU A 168 12.36 8.83 7.04
N VAL A 169 13.23 9.64 6.42
CA VAL A 169 13.39 11.06 6.76
C VAL A 169 12.09 11.82 6.49
N MET A 170 11.47 11.62 5.34
CA MET A 170 10.18 12.23 4.99
C MET A 170 9.11 11.85 6.02
N SER A 171 8.97 10.57 6.34
CA SER A 171 8.03 10.07 7.36
C SER A 171 8.25 10.74 8.71
N TYR A 172 9.51 10.88 9.13
CA TYR A 172 9.87 11.55 10.38
C TYR A 172 9.48 13.03 10.38
N GLN A 173 9.75 13.76 9.29
CA GLN A 173 9.38 15.18 9.23
C GLN A 173 7.85 15.37 9.18
N LEU A 174 7.15 14.55 8.40
CA LEU A 174 5.68 14.59 8.32
C LEU A 174 5.01 14.26 9.66
N GLN A 175 5.58 13.35 10.46
CA GLN A 175 5.11 13.07 11.82
C GLN A 175 5.32 14.24 12.80
N ARG A 176 6.18 15.20 12.48
CA ARG A 176 6.42 16.39 13.29
C ARG A 176 5.61 17.60 12.83
N ALA A 177 5.17 17.59 11.57
CA ALA A 177 4.32 18.62 11.00
C ALA A 177 2.83 18.44 11.39
N SER A 178 1.99 19.46 11.17
CA SER A 178 0.54 19.29 11.24
C SER A 178 0.08 18.20 10.28
N ARG A 179 -0.82 17.32 10.73
CA ARG A 179 -1.32 16.21 9.90
C ARG A 179 -2.40 16.67 8.91
N ASP A 180 -2.82 17.92 9.00
CA ASP A 180 -3.66 18.57 7.98
C ASP A 180 -2.95 18.69 6.63
N HIS A 181 -1.61 18.68 6.62
CA HIS A 181 -0.80 18.68 5.40
C HIS A 181 -0.86 17.34 4.66
N ILE A 182 -1.21 16.24 5.34
CA ILE A 182 -1.29 14.90 4.74
C ILE A 182 -2.69 14.70 4.16
N THR A 183 -2.88 15.24 2.96
CA THR A 183 -4.16 15.22 2.23
C THR A 183 -4.30 14.00 1.32
N ASP A 184 -5.46 13.89 0.68
CA ASP A 184 -5.71 12.91 -0.38
C ASP A 184 -4.71 13.00 -1.53
N GLU A 185 -4.23 14.20 -1.87
CA GLU A 185 -3.23 14.42 -2.92
C GLU A 185 -1.87 13.84 -2.52
N VAL A 186 -1.45 14.05 -1.27
CA VAL A 186 -0.21 13.47 -0.72
C VAL A 186 -0.29 11.94 -0.75
N LEU A 187 -1.42 11.37 -0.30
CA LEU A 187 -1.65 9.93 -0.39
C LEU A 187 -1.58 9.46 -1.85
N HIS A 188 -2.24 10.17 -2.76
CA HIS A 188 -2.24 9.84 -4.19
C HIS A 188 -0.83 9.79 -4.78
N SER A 189 0.05 10.75 -4.45
CA SER A 189 1.46 10.73 -4.90
C SER A 189 2.20 9.47 -4.44
N PHE A 190 2.04 9.05 -3.18
CA PHE A 190 2.65 7.82 -2.68
C PHE A 190 2.08 6.55 -3.33
N LEU A 191 0.77 6.49 -3.56
CA LEU A 191 0.13 5.36 -4.22
C LEU A 191 0.49 5.28 -5.70
N SER A 192 0.59 6.43 -6.39
CA SER A 192 1.07 6.50 -7.78
C SER A 192 2.49 5.96 -7.90
N LEU A 193 3.40 6.44 -7.03
CA LEU A 193 4.77 5.95 -7.02
C LEU A 193 4.84 4.45 -6.69
N THR A 194 3.99 3.96 -5.78
CA THR A 194 3.91 2.53 -5.47
C THR A 194 3.52 1.71 -6.71
N LYS A 195 2.49 2.15 -7.45
CA LYS A 195 2.07 1.52 -8.71
C LYS A 195 3.20 1.57 -9.75
N HIS A 196 3.89 2.70 -9.88
CA HIS A 196 5.04 2.83 -10.77
C HIS A 196 6.16 1.85 -10.42
N LEU A 197 6.60 1.81 -9.15
CA LEU A 197 7.68 0.94 -8.70
C LEU A 197 7.35 -0.57 -8.79
N LEU A 198 6.06 -0.93 -8.77
CA LEU A 198 5.62 -2.30 -9.02
C LEU A 198 5.71 -2.71 -10.49
N THR A 199 5.58 -1.75 -11.41
CA THR A 199 5.64 -2.00 -12.86
C THR A 199 7.04 -1.89 -13.44
N VAL A 200 7.91 -1.07 -12.85
CA VAL A 200 9.28 -0.84 -13.34
C VAL A 200 10.27 -1.73 -12.60
N TYR A 201 10.74 -2.76 -13.28
CA TYR A 201 11.70 -3.73 -12.72
C TYR A 201 13.12 -3.15 -12.72
N SER A 202 13.55 -2.65 -11.56
CA SER A 202 14.94 -2.25 -11.31
C SER A 202 15.35 -2.60 -9.87
N SER A 203 16.63 -2.86 -9.64
CA SER A 203 17.17 -3.14 -8.30
C SER A 203 16.94 -1.98 -7.33
N ASN A 204 17.09 -0.74 -7.81
CA ASN A 204 16.77 0.46 -7.04
C ASN A 204 15.27 0.54 -6.72
N GLY A 205 14.42 0.26 -7.71
CA GLY A 205 12.96 0.31 -7.56
C GLY A 205 12.45 -0.66 -6.50
N GLU A 206 12.99 -1.88 -6.43
CA GLU A 206 12.64 -2.87 -5.40
C GLU A 206 12.99 -2.38 -3.99
N LEU A 207 14.18 -1.82 -3.80
CA LEU A 207 14.62 -1.27 -2.50
C LEU A 207 13.79 -0.05 -2.10
N LEU A 208 13.49 0.84 -3.05
CA LEU A 208 12.64 2.00 -2.82
C LEU A 208 11.22 1.61 -2.44
N LEU A 209 10.65 0.63 -3.13
CA LEU A 209 9.32 0.13 -2.81
C LEU A 209 9.29 -0.42 -1.37
N LYS A 210 10.29 -1.21 -0.97
CA LYS A 210 10.41 -1.68 0.42
C LYS A 210 10.47 -0.52 1.42
N HIS A 211 11.29 0.50 1.18
CA HIS A 211 11.36 1.68 2.04
C HIS A 211 10.05 2.48 2.10
N LEU A 212 9.36 2.64 0.95
CA LEU A 212 8.08 3.32 0.86
C LEU A 212 7.00 2.58 1.66
N LEU A 213 6.96 1.26 1.54
CA LEU A 213 6.04 0.42 2.31
C LEU A 213 6.32 0.51 3.82
N ASP A 214 7.56 0.27 4.24
CA ASP A 214 7.92 0.19 5.66
C ASP A 214 7.78 1.54 6.38
N HIS A 215 8.17 2.64 5.74
CA HIS A 215 8.27 3.94 6.40
C HIS A 215 7.07 4.86 6.16
N ILE A 216 6.32 4.65 5.07
CA ILE A 216 5.15 5.46 4.73
C ILE A 216 3.89 4.62 4.88
N LEU A 217 3.62 3.67 3.98
CA LEU A 217 2.29 3.02 3.89
C LEU A 217 1.94 2.18 5.13
N PHE A 218 2.89 1.46 5.71
CA PHE A 218 2.66 0.60 6.89
C PHE A 218 3.05 1.26 8.22
N ASN A 219 3.30 2.57 8.21
CA ASN A 219 3.62 3.31 9.44
C ASN A 219 2.35 3.92 10.07
N PRO A 220 1.77 3.29 11.11
CA PRO A 220 0.54 3.80 11.72
C PRO A 220 0.72 5.14 12.44
N ALA A 221 1.94 5.48 12.89
CA ALA A 221 2.20 6.75 13.57
C ALA A 221 2.04 7.96 12.63
N LEU A 222 2.27 7.74 11.33
CA LEU A 222 2.06 8.76 10.30
C LEU A 222 0.57 9.00 10.06
N TRP A 223 -0.23 7.93 10.02
CA TRP A 223 -1.63 7.97 9.54
C TRP A 223 -2.67 8.19 10.63
N ILE A 224 -2.44 7.74 11.87
CA ILE A 224 -3.50 7.73 12.90
C ILE A 224 -4.12 9.11 13.18
N TYR A 225 -3.36 10.18 12.93
CA TYR A 225 -3.75 11.56 13.17
C TYR A 225 -4.18 12.34 11.91
N THR A 226 -4.20 11.70 10.73
CA THR A 226 -4.65 12.35 9.49
C THR A 226 -6.18 12.37 9.40
N PRO A 227 -6.79 13.16 8.50
CA PRO A 227 -8.23 13.13 8.31
C PRO A 227 -8.74 11.72 8.02
N THR A 228 -9.87 11.33 8.63
CA THR A 228 -10.42 9.97 8.51
C THR A 228 -10.57 9.50 7.06
N ALA A 229 -11.00 10.40 6.16
CA ALA A 229 -11.15 10.08 4.75
C ALA A 229 -9.84 9.58 4.10
N VAL A 230 -8.69 10.16 4.49
CA VAL A 230 -7.36 9.77 4.01
C VAL A 230 -7.00 8.39 4.55
N GLN A 231 -7.23 8.15 5.84
CA GLN A 231 -6.99 6.83 6.47
C GLN A 231 -7.81 5.74 5.79
N THR A 232 -9.12 5.97 5.62
CA THR A 232 -10.05 5.03 4.98
C THR A 232 -9.61 4.72 3.55
N LYS A 233 -9.21 5.73 2.76
CA LYS A 233 -8.72 5.52 1.39
C LYS A 233 -7.45 4.67 1.35
N LEU A 234 -6.49 4.94 2.24
CA LEU A 234 -5.26 4.14 2.33
C LEU A 234 -5.57 2.67 2.62
N TYR A 235 -6.32 2.39 3.69
CA TYR A 235 -6.57 1.01 4.09
C TYR A 235 -7.52 0.29 3.14
N ALA A 236 -8.48 0.99 2.54
CA ALA A 236 -9.29 0.44 1.46
C ALA A 236 -8.42 0.03 0.25
N TYR A 237 -7.53 0.92 -0.21
CA TYR A 237 -6.58 0.60 -1.28
C TYR A 237 -5.72 -0.63 -0.96
N LEU A 238 -5.17 -0.71 0.26
CA LEU A 238 -4.39 -1.87 0.73
C LEU A 238 -5.21 -3.16 0.69
N ALA A 239 -6.50 -3.09 1.07
CA ALA A 239 -7.38 -4.24 1.13
C ALA A 239 -7.84 -4.74 -0.25
N THR A 240 -8.04 -3.85 -1.23
CA THR A 240 -8.73 -4.19 -2.48
C THR A 240 -7.84 -4.14 -3.73
N GLU A 241 -6.95 -3.17 -3.84
CA GLU A 241 -6.16 -2.94 -5.07
C GLU A 241 -4.72 -3.40 -4.93
N PHE A 242 -4.10 -3.14 -3.78
CA PHE A 242 -2.67 -3.34 -3.55
C PHE A 242 -2.21 -4.78 -3.80
N LEU A 243 -3.03 -5.75 -3.39
CA LEU A 243 -2.74 -7.17 -3.58
C LEU A 243 -3.15 -7.70 -4.96
N GLY A 244 -3.70 -6.87 -5.85
CA GLY A 244 -4.04 -7.26 -7.22
C GLY A 244 -2.80 -7.55 -8.10
N ASP A 245 -1.67 -6.90 -7.81
CA ASP A 245 -0.44 -7.07 -8.57
C ASP A 245 0.26 -8.40 -8.22
N THR A 246 0.68 -9.19 -9.20
CA THR A 246 1.34 -10.49 -8.97
C THR A 246 2.71 -10.34 -8.32
N GLN A 247 3.41 -9.22 -8.58
CA GLN A 247 4.77 -8.97 -8.10
C GLN A 247 4.83 -8.55 -6.64
N ILE A 248 3.71 -8.08 -6.08
CA ILE A 248 3.64 -7.59 -4.71
C ILE A 248 4.14 -8.62 -3.69
N TYR A 249 3.93 -9.91 -3.97
CA TYR A 249 4.25 -10.99 -3.05
C TYR A 249 5.77 -11.19 -2.86
N ASN A 250 6.57 -10.84 -3.87
CA ASN A 250 8.04 -10.92 -3.78
C ASN A 250 8.63 -9.70 -3.06
N ASN A 251 7.98 -8.54 -3.19
CA ASN A 251 8.48 -7.28 -2.68
C ASN A 251 8.07 -7.03 -1.22
N VAL A 252 6.88 -7.49 -0.83
CA VAL A 252 6.38 -7.37 0.53
C VAL A 252 7.01 -8.44 1.42
N ARG A 253 7.60 -8.00 2.55
CA ARG A 253 8.02 -8.90 3.63
C ARG A 253 6.78 -9.38 4.37
N ARG A 254 6.12 -10.41 3.82
CA ARG A 254 4.81 -10.91 4.27
C ARG A 254 4.69 -11.07 5.78
N VAL A 255 5.59 -11.84 6.40
CA VAL A 255 5.57 -12.10 7.86
C VAL A 255 5.67 -10.79 8.63
N SER A 256 6.67 -9.95 8.32
CA SER A 256 6.85 -8.64 8.96
C SER A 256 5.62 -7.75 8.81
N THR A 257 4.96 -7.79 7.65
CA THR A 257 3.76 -7.00 7.35
C THR A 257 2.56 -7.45 8.18
N VAL A 258 2.36 -8.77 8.34
CA VAL A 258 1.34 -9.33 9.23
C VAL A 258 1.59 -8.88 10.67
N LEU A 259 2.81 -9.06 11.17
CA LEU A 259 3.20 -8.67 12.53
C LEU A 259 2.99 -7.17 12.77
N GLN A 260 3.39 -6.32 11.81
CA GLN A 260 3.22 -4.87 11.87
C GLN A 260 1.74 -4.46 11.84
N THR A 261 0.91 -5.15 11.06
CA THR A 261 -0.55 -4.89 11.00
C THR A 261 -1.21 -5.29 12.31
N MET A 262 -0.84 -6.44 12.90
CA MET A 262 -1.32 -6.84 14.23
C MET A 262 -0.89 -5.85 15.32
N HIS A 263 0.34 -5.35 15.26
CA HIS A 263 0.80 -4.27 16.13
C HIS A 263 -0.02 -2.98 15.93
N THR A 264 -0.32 -2.62 14.68
CA THR A 264 -1.13 -1.44 14.35
C THR A 264 -2.54 -1.53 14.95
N LEU A 265 -3.22 -2.68 14.78
CA LEU A 265 -4.51 -2.97 15.39
C LEU A 265 -4.45 -2.94 16.93
N LYS A 266 -3.34 -3.41 17.52
CA LYS A 266 -3.19 -3.51 18.97
C LYS A 266 -2.97 -2.16 19.64
N TYR A 267 -2.11 -1.32 19.07
CA TYR A 267 -1.63 -0.11 19.74
C TYR A 267 -2.26 1.18 19.21
N TYR A 268 -2.73 1.24 17.96
CA TYR A 268 -3.24 2.48 17.34
C TYR A 268 -4.74 2.45 17.08
N TYR A 269 -5.29 1.34 16.59
CA TYR A 269 -6.70 1.22 16.18
C TYR A 269 -7.52 0.38 17.16
N TRP A 270 -7.50 0.77 18.43
CA TRP A 270 -8.41 0.28 19.46
C TRP A 270 -9.69 1.13 19.47
N VAL A 271 -10.83 0.49 19.74
CA VAL A 271 -12.15 1.16 19.83
C VAL A 271 -12.36 1.76 21.21
N VAL A 272 -12.14 0.96 22.26
CA VAL A 272 -12.15 1.40 23.65
C VAL A 272 -10.71 1.43 24.15
N ASN A 273 -10.37 2.41 24.98
CA ASN A 273 -9.03 2.53 25.54
C ASN A 273 -8.65 1.22 26.26
N PRO A 274 -7.52 0.57 25.88
CA PRO A 274 -7.14 -0.71 26.43
C PRO A 274 -7.13 -0.73 27.96
N ARG A 275 -7.75 -1.75 28.55
CA ARG A 275 -7.87 -1.88 30.00
C ARG A 275 -6.55 -2.37 30.62
N ASN A 276 -6.38 -2.14 31.92
CA ASN A 276 -5.22 -2.64 32.69
C ASN A 276 -4.98 -4.15 32.51
N LYS A 277 -6.03 -4.95 32.30
CA LYS A 277 -5.95 -6.40 32.05
C LYS A 277 -5.16 -6.74 30.78
N SER A 278 -5.17 -5.89 29.76
CA SER A 278 -4.42 -6.09 28.52
C SER A 278 -2.95 -5.68 28.64
N GLY A 279 -2.60 -4.83 29.62
CA GLY A 279 -1.23 -4.33 29.79
C GLY A 279 -0.71 -3.53 28.59
N ILE A 280 -1.61 -2.95 27.79
CA ILE A 280 -1.29 -2.23 26.56
C ILE A 280 -1.20 -0.74 26.88
N THR A 281 -0.06 -0.12 26.58
CA THR A 281 0.04 1.34 26.52
C THR A 281 -0.42 1.80 25.14
N PRO A 282 -1.63 2.39 25.00
CA PRO A 282 -2.13 2.83 23.71
C PRO A 282 -1.24 3.93 23.10
N LYS A 283 -1.17 3.94 21.78
CA LYS A 283 -0.55 4.99 20.96
C LYS A 283 -1.65 5.75 20.21
N GLY A 284 -1.28 6.88 19.60
CA GLY A 284 -2.24 7.69 18.86
C GLY A 284 -3.06 8.64 19.74
N LEU A 285 -2.61 8.95 20.97
CA LEU A 285 -3.36 9.77 21.92
C LEU A 285 -3.12 11.28 21.79
N ASP A 286 -2.05 11.69 21.10
CA ASP A 286 -1.55 13.07 21.10
C ASP A 286 -2.22 13.98 20.06
N GLY A 287 -3.35 13.55 19.49
CA GLY A 287 -3.99 14.24 18.37
C GLY A 287 -5.38 13.70 18.03
N PRO A 288 -6.02 14.25 16.98
CA PRO A 288 -7.35 13.81 16.56
C PRO A 288 -7.30 12.36 16.10
N ARG A 289 -8.30 11.57 16.50
CA ARG A 289 -8.49 10.18 16.07
C ARG A 289 -9.84 10.03 15.39
N PRO A 290 -10.01 9.04 14.49
CA PRO A 290 -11.31 8.71 13.93
C PRO A 290 -12.31 8.32 15.04
N ASN A 291 -13.60 8.49 14.77
CA ASN A 291 -14.65 8.05 15.69
C ASN A 291 -14.76 6.51 15.71
N GLN A 292 -15.60 5.98 16.62
CA GLN A 292 -15.76 4.53 16.78
C GLN A 292 -16.17 3.79 15.48
N ASN A 293 -17.13 4.32 14.72
CA ASN A 293 -17.61 3.68 13.50
C ASN A 293 -16.52 3.68 12.42
N ASP A 294 -15.79 4.78 12.30
CA ASP A 294 -14.68 4.90 11.36
C ASP A 294 -13.52 3.97 11.73
N ILE A 295 -13.21 3.84 13.02
CA ILE A 295 -12.21 2.87 13.50
C ILE A 295 -12.62 1.45 13.12
N LEU A 296 -13.88 1.07 13.33
CA LEU A 296 -14.38 -0.26 12.95
C LEU A 296 -14.25 -0.49 11.44
N ALA A 297 -14.62 0.49 10.61
CA ALA A 297 -14.47 0.40 9.16
C ALA A 297 -13.00 0.25 8.72
N ILE A 298 -12.10 1.07 9.28
CA ILE A 298 -10.66 1.01 8.99
C ILE A 298 -10.07 -0.35 9.41
N ARG A 299 -10.44 -0.86 10.58
CA ARG A 299 -10.00 -2.18 11.06
C ARG A 299 -10.49 -3.31 10.16
N ALA A 300 -11.72 -3.23 9.66
CA ALA A 300 -12.24 -4.20 8.70
C ALA A 300 -11.36 -4.25 7.44
N TYR A 301 -10.97 -3.09 6.89
CA TYR A 301 -10.04 -3.04 5.76
C TYR A 301 -8.66 -3.65 6.10
N MET A 302 -8.09 -3.33 7.27
CA MET A 302 -6.81 -3.93 7.70
C MET A 302 -6.87 -5.46 7.80
N LEU A 303 -7.98 -6.00 8.32
CA LEU A 303 -8.16 -7.44 8.48
C LEU A 303 -8.47 -8.15 7.15
N ILE A 304 -9.19 -7.49 6.23
CA ILE A 304 -9.34 -7.96 4.84
C ILE A 304 -7.97 -8.03 4.18
N PHE A 305 -7.17 -6.95 4.27
CA PHE A 305 -5.80 -6.93 3.75
C PHE A 305 -4.95 -8.09 4.31
N LEU A 306 -4.97 -8.27 5.63
CA LEU A 306 -4.21 -9.35 6.30
C LEU A 306 -4.66 -10.73 5.84
N LYS A 307 -5.98 -10.98 5.79
CA LYS A 307 -6.56 -12.24 5.30
C LYS A 307 -6.12 -12.53 3.87
N GLN A 308 -6.27 -11.56 2.96
CA GLN A 308 -5.90 -11.74 1.56
C GLN A 308 -4.39 -11.96 1.38
N LEU A 309 -3.57 -11.24 2.16
CA LEU A 309 -2.12 -11.41 2.16
C LEU A 309 -1.70 -12.83 2.60
N ILE A 310 -2.41 -13.41 3.58
CA ILE A 310 -2.17 -14.80 4.02
C ILE A 310 -2.60 -15.80 2.96
N LEU A 311 -3.78 -15.62 2.37
CA LEU A 311 -4.38 -16.55 1.41
C LEU A 311 -3.68 -16.57 0.05
N LYS A 312 -3.03 -15.47 -0.35
CA LYS A 312 -2.34 -15.40 -1.66
C LYS A 312 -1.09 -16.30 -1.75
N GLY A 313 -0.54 -16.75 -0.62
CA GLY A 313 0.59 -17.69 -0.59
C GLY A 313 0.18 -19.14 -0.32
N ASN A 314 1.16 -19.98 0.06
CA ASN A 314 0.94 -21.40 0.37
C ASN A 314 0.30 -21.63 1.75
N GLY A 315 -0.67 -20.79 2.15
CA GLY A 315 -1.28 -20.81 3.47
C GLY A 315 -0.52 -20.02 4.53
N VAL A 316 -0.97 -20.14 5.79
CA VAL A 316 -0.43 -19.35 6.91
C VAL A 316 0.97 -19.80 7.32
N LYS A 317 1.85 -18.86 7.64
CA LYS A 317 3.15 -19.16 8.25
C LYS A 317 3.04 -19.20 9.77
N GLU A 318 3.94 -19.94 10.39
CA GLU A 318 3.96 -20.14 11.84
C GLU A 318 4.02 -18.84 12.65
N ASP A 319 4.91 -17.90 12.29
CA ASP A 319 5.06 -16.62 13.00
C ASP A 319 3.84 -15.70 12.80
N GLU A 320 3.21 -15.76 11.62
CA GLU A 320 2.01 -15.00 11.30
C GLU A 320 0.86 -15.45 12.22
N LEU A 321 0.62 -16.77 12.26
CA LEU A 321 -0.42 -17.33 13.13
C LEU A 321 -0.12 -17.09 14.61
N GLN A 322 1.13 -17.24 15.04
CA GLN A 322 1.53 -16.94 16.41
C GLN A 322 1.23 -15.49 16.78
N SER A 323 1.46 -14.53 15.88
CA SER A 323 1.15 -13.12 16.14
C SER A 323 -0.36 -12.87 16.32
N ILE A 324 -1.21 -13.56 15.53
CA ILE A 324 -2.68 -13.50 15.64
C ILE A 324 -3.14 -14.14 16.96
N LEU A 325 -2.61 -15.30 17.31
CA LEU A 325 -2.93 -15.99 18.57
C LEU A 325 -2.49 -15.17 19.78
N ASN A 326 -1.31 -14.54 19.73
CA ASN A 326 -0.83 -13.62 20.77
C ASN A 326 -1.74 -12.42 20.92
N TYR A 327 -2.30 -11.89 19.83
CA TYR A 327 -3.30 -10.83 19.90
C TYR A 327 -4.53 -11.30 20.68
N LEU A 328 -5.11 -12.44 20.28
CA LEU A 328 -6.31 -13.00 20.91
C LEU A 328 -6.12 -13.35 22.40
N THR A 329 -4.92 -13.76 22.80
CA THR A 329 -4.61 -14.08 24.20
C THR A 329 -4.28 -12.86 25.06
N THR A 330 -3.82 -11.76 24.47
CA THR A 330 -3.38 -10.57 25.24
C THR A 330 -4.36 -9.39 25.20
N VAL A 331 -5.20 -9.27 24.18
CA VAL A 331 -6.22 -8.23 24.04
C VAL A 331 -7.50 -8.66 24.79
N HIS A 332 -8.22 -7.70 25.37
CA HIS A 332 -9.45 -7.94 26.15
C HIS A 332 -10.62 -7.05 25.74
N GLU A 333 -10.42 -6.23 24.71
CA GLU A 333 -11.43 -5.33 24.17
C GLU A 333 -12.31 -6.11 23.20
N ASP A 334 -13.60 -6.24 23.52
CA ASP A 334 -14.52 -7.17 22.84
C ASP A 334 -14.59 -6.92 21.33
N GLU A 335 -14.81 -5.67 20.88
CA GLU A 335 -14.83 -5.32 19.46
C GLU A 335 -13.51 -5.67 18.77
N ASN A 336 -12.37 -5.55 19.47
CA ASN A 336 -11.05 -5.92 18.96
C ASN A 336 -10.89 -7.44 18.79
N LEU A 337 -11.38 -8.21 19.76
CA LEU A 337 -11.39 -9.66 19.69
C LEU A 337 -12.36 -10.18 18.62
N HIS A 338 -13.54 -9.57 18.50
CA HIS A 338 -14.60 -9.95 17.58
C HIS A 338 -14.09 -10.01 16.13
N ASP A 339 -13.50 -8.91 15.65
CA ASP A 339 -13.08 -8.84 14.24
C ASP A 339 -11.91 -9.78 13.93
N VAL A 340 -10.95 -9.92 14.86
CA VAL A 340 -9.79 -10.82 14.68
C VAL A 340 -10.22 -12.28 14.73
N LEU A 341 -11.17 -12.63 15.60
CA LEU A 341 -11.78 -13.96 15.63
C LEU A 341 -12.52 -14.26 14.33
N GLN A 342 -13.32 -13.32 13.84
CA GLN A 342 -14.06 -13.49 12.59
C GLN A 342 -13.12 -13.72 11.41
N MET A 343 -12.03 -12.94 11.32
CA MET A 343 -11.01 -13.13 10.30
C MET A 343 -10.31 -14.51 10.43
N LEU A 344 -9.96 -14.94 11.64
CA LEU A 344 -9.31 -16.22 11.88
C LEU A 344 -10.23 -17.42 11.56
N MET A 345 -11.52 -17.32 11.90
CA MET A 345 -12.54 -18.29 11.51
C MET A 345 -12.65 -18.40 9.99
N ASN A 346 -12.68 -17.26 9.27
CA ASN A 346 -12.71 -17.26 7.82
C ASN A 346 -11.47 -17.94 7.21
N LEU A 347 -10.27 -17.69 7.75
CA LEU A 347 -9.05 -18.38 7.32
C LEU A 347 -9.14 -19.89 7.54
N MET A 348 -9.61 -20.33 8.71
CA MET A 348 -9.78 -21.75 9.06
C MET A 348 -10.78 -22.44 8.13
N ALA A 349 -11.87 -21.75 7.76
CA ALA A 349 -12.90 -22.26 6.88
C ALA A 349 -12.46 -22.35 5.41
N GLU A 350 -11.77 -21.32 4.90
CA GLU A 350 -11.38 -21.21 3.49
C GLU A 350 -10.11 -22.01 3.17
N HIS A 351 -9.18 -22.13 4.11
CA HIS A 351 -7.89 -22.79 3.86
C HIS A 351 -7.46 -23.76 5.00
N PRO A 352 -8.29 -24.78 5.32
CA PRO A 352 -8.04 -25.69 6.44
C PRO A 352 -6.74 -26.50 6.31
N ALA A 353 -6.31 -26.80 5.07
CA ALA A 353 -5.13 -27.63 4.81
C ALA A 353 -3.84 -27.07 5.42
N SER A 354 -3.67 -25.74 5.47
CA SER A 354 -2.54 -25.10 6.16
C SER A 354 -2.90 -24.64 7.57
N MET A 355 -4.13 -24.16 7.78
CA MET A 355 -4.55 -23.58 9.04
C MET A 355 -4.60 -24.62 10.17
N VAL A 356 -5.21 -25.78 9.94
CA VAL A 356 -5.36 -26.82 10.96
C VAL A 356 -4.01 -27.30 11.51
N PRO A 357 -3.02 -27.74 10.70
CA PRO A 357 -1.72 -28.18 11.23
C PRO A 357 -0.95 -27.03 11.91
N ALA A 358 -0.99 -25.81 11.36
CA ALA A 358 -0.33 -24.66 11.97
C ALA A 358 -0.95 -24.28 13.32
N PHE A 359 -2.29 -24.31 13.41
CA PHE A 359 -3.03 -24.00 14.63
C PHE A 359 -2.76 -25.01 15.74
N ASP A 360 -2.71 -26.30 15.39
CA ASP A 360 -2.29 -27.37 16.29
C ASP A 360 -0.87 -27.16 16.80
N CYS A 361 0.10 -26.98 15.88
CA CYS A 361 1.51 -26.74 16.20
C CYS A 361 1.72 -25.53 17.13
N LYS A 362 0.94 -24.45 16.95
CA LYS A 362 1.00 -23.25 17.81
C LYS A 362 0.11 -23.33 19.05
N ASN A 363 -0.43 -24.50 19.39
CA ASN A 363 -1.31 -24.71 20.53
C ASN A 363 -2.52 -23.75 20.54
N GLY A 364 -3.09 -23.46 19.37
CA GLY A 364 -4.14 -22.45 19.19
C GLY A 364 -5.40 -22.72 20.03
N VAL A 365 -5.66 -23.97 20.40
CA VAL A 365 -6.74 -24.34 21.33
C VAL A 365 -6.60 -23.65 22.69
N ARG A 366 -5.38 -23.33 23.15
CA ARG A 366 -5.18 -22.55 24.39
C ARG A 366 -5.81 -21.15 24.29
N ALA A 367 -5.73 -20.51 23.12
CA ALA A 367 -6.35 -19.22 22.89
C ALA A 367 -7.89 -19.32 22.93
N ILE A 368 -8.46 -20.40 22.39
CA ILE A 368 -9.90 -20.68 22.46
C ILE A 368 -10.34 -20.77 23.92
N PHE A 369 -9.69 -21.59 24.74
CA PHE A 369 -10.05 -21.76 26.15
C PHE A 369 -9.86 -20.49 26.99
N LYS A 370 -8.90 -19.62 26.64
CA LYS A 370 -8.81 -18.27 27.22
C LYS A 370 -10.06 -17.45 26.88
N LEU A 371 -10.48 -17.46 25.62
CA LEU A 371 -11.59 -16.64 25.13
C LEU A 371 -12.96 -17.13 25.60
N LEU A 372 -13.12 -18.43 25.83
CA LEU A 372 -14.31 -18.99 26.48
C LEU A 372 -14.51 -18.43 27.90
N GLY A 373 -13.45 -17.91 28.53
CA GLY A 373 -13.54 -17.19 29.79
C GLY A 373 -14.08 -15.75 29.68
N SER A 374 -14.34 -15.22 28.48
CA SER A 374 -14.84 -13.85 28.30
C SER A 374 -16.23 -13.68 28.92
N THR A 375 -16.50 -12.50 29.50
CA THR A 375 -17.84 -12.12 29.96
C THR A 375 -18.81 -11.89 28.80
N ASN A 376 -18.28 -11.56 27.61
CA ASN A 376 -19.08 -11.33 26.41
C ASN A 376 -19.41 -12.67 25.71
N GLU A 377 -20.71 -12.98 25.62
CA GLU A 377 -21.19 -14.23 25.03
C GLU A 377 -20.83 -14.36 23.55
N SER A 378 -20.88 -13.27 22.77
CA SER A 378 -20.54 -13.28 21.34
C SER A 378 -19.09 -13.77 21.12
N ILE A 379 -18.16 -13.30 21.96
CA ILE A 379 -16.75 -13.75 21.93
C ILE A 379 -16.63 -15.24 22.28
N ARG A 380 -17.36 -15.72 23.29
CA ARG A 380 -17.38 -17.15 23.64
C ARG A 380 -17.91 -18.00 22.48
N LEU A 381 -18.98 -17.56 21.83
CA LEU A 381 -19.59 -18.25 20.70
C LEU A 381 -18.67 -18.28 19.46
N GLN A 382 -17.96 -17.20 19.15
CA GLN A 382 -16.95 -17.19 18.10
C GLN A 382 -15.76 -18.10 18.42
N ALA A 383 -15.29 -18.10 19.67
CA ALA A 383 -14.24 -19.02 20.11
C ALA A 383 -14.69 -20.49 19.98
N LEU A 384 -15.94 -20.80 20.35
CA LEU A 384 -16.52 -22.12 20.20
C LEU A 384 -16.67 -22.54 18.73
N LYS A 385 -17.13 -21.63 17.86
CA LYS A 385 -17.18 -21.90 16.41
C LYS A 385 -15.79 -22.09 15.80
N LEU A 386 -14.78 -21.33 16.24
CA LEU A 386 -13.40 -21.54 15.81
C LEU A 386 -12.89 -22.93 16.22
N LEU A 387 -13.23 -23.39 17.43
CA LEU A 387 -12.96 -24.77 17.85
C LEU A 387 -13.65 -25.77 16.94
N GLY A 388 -14.93 -25.54 16.63
CA GLY A 388 -15.70 -26.35 15.71
C GLY A 388 -15.07 -26.46 14.31
N TYR A 389 -14.62 -25.33 13.73
CA TYR A 389 -13.92 -25.34 12.45
C TYR A 389 -12.61 -26.13 12.51
N PHE A 390 -11.82 -25.95 13.58
CA PHE A 390 -10.59 -26.71 13.78
C PHE A 390 -10.86 -28.22 13.90
N LEU A 391 -11.83 -28.62 14.73
CA LEU A 391 -12.16 -30.01 14.97
C LEU A 391 -12.76 -30.66 13.72
N SER A 392 -13.82 -30.09 13.13
CA SER A 392 -14.48 -30.64 11.93
C SER A 392 -13.51 -30.89 10.76
N ARG A 393 -12.41 -30.13 10.66
CA ARG A 393 -11.38 -30.26 9.62
C ARG A 393 -10.13 -31.04 10.05
N SER A 394 -10.08 -31.53 11.29
CA SER A 394 -8.98 -32.31 11.84
C SER A 394 -9.17 -33.82 11.63
N THR A 395 -8.06 -34.55 11.53
CA THR A 395 -8.07 -36.02 11.56
C THR A 395 -8.51 -36.53 12.94
N HIS A 396 -9.05 -37.75 13.01
CA HIS A 396 -9.41 -38.38 14.29
C HIS A 396 -8.24 -38.41 15.28
N LYS A 397 -7.04 -38.73 14.80
CA LYS A 397 -5.82 -38.72 15.61
C LYS A 397 -5.57 -37.33 16.21
N ARG A 398 -5.58 -36.28 15.39
CA ARG A 398 -5.36 -34.90 15.87
C ARG A 398 -6.43 -34.45 16.87
N LYS A 399 -7.71 -34.76 16.61
CA LYS A 399 -8.80 -34.48 17.57
C LYS A 399 -8.50 -35.11 18.93
N HIS A 400 -8.13 -36.40 18.93
CA HIS A 400 -7.80 -37.14 20.13
C HIS A 400 -6.58 -36.57 20.85
N ASP A 401 -5.47 -36.34 20.13
CA ASP A 401 -4.21 -35.84 20.67
C ASP A 401 -4.35 -34.45 21.30
N VAL A 402 -5.26 -33.61 20.78
CA VAL A 402 -5.48 -32.26 21.29
C VAL A 402 -6.49 -32.24 22.44
N MET A 403 -7.64 -32.91 22.29
CA MET A 403 -8.76 -32.76 23.23
C MET A 403 -8.67 -33.71 24.44
N THR A 404 -8.12 -34.91 24.28
CA THR A 404 -8.18 -35.97 25.31
C THR A 404 -7.12 -35.83 26.41
N PRO A 405 -5.82 -35.58 26.16
CA PRO A 405 -4.78 -35.70 27.18
C PRO A 405 -4.95 -34.79 28.41
N HIS A 406 -5.68 -33.67 28.24
CA HIS A 406 -5.95 -32.70 29.30
C HIS A 406 -7.46 -32.56 29.61
N ASN A 407 -8.27 -33.55 29.23
CA ASN A 407 -9.73 -33.57 29.44
C ASN A 407 -10.42 -32.27 28.97
N LEU A 408 -10.05 -31.77 27.79
CA LEU A 408 -10.55 -30.47 27.31
C LEU A 408 -12.06 -30.46 27.06
N TYR A 409 -12.69 -31.61 26.84
CA TYR A 409 -14.15 -31.72 26.77
C TYR A 409 -14.83 -31.36 28.11
N MET A 410 -14.28 -31.81 29.24
CA MET A 410 -14.78 -31.44 30.57
C MET A 410 -14.52 -29.97 30.86
N LEU A 411 -13.30 -29.49 30.57
CA LEU A 411 -12.97 -28.07 30.72
C LEU A 411 -13.88 -27.19 29.84
N LEU A 412 -14.30 -27.67 28.67
CA LEU A 412 -15.21 -26.93 27.79
C LEU A 412 -16.57 -26.72 28.48
N ALA A 413 -17.12 -27.77 29.08
CA ALA A 413 -18.37 -27.69 29.83
C ALA A 413 -18.25 -26.70 31.02
N GLU A 414 -17.19 -26.79 31.81
CA GLU A 414 -16.93 -25.86 32.92
C GLU A 414 -16.81 -24.41 32.44
N ARG A 415 -16.11 -24.17 31.33
CA ARG A 415 -15.91 -22.81 30.79
C ARG A 415 -17.19 -22.21 30.22
N LEU A 416 -18.05 -23.01 29.61
CA LEU A 416 -19.33 -22.52 29.09
C LEU A 416 -20.29 -22.09 30.21
N LEU A 417 -20.20 -22.74 31.37
CA LEU A 417 -21.00 -22.43 32.56
C LEU A 417 -20.34 -21.39 33.48
N LEU A 418 -19.20 -20.82 33.10
CA LEU A 418 -18.45 -19.88 33.95
C LEU A 418 -19.23 -18.61 34.33
N HIS A 419 -20.11 -18.15 33.43
CA HIS A 419 -20.87 -16.90 33.59
C HIS A 419 -22.40 -17.11 33.59
N SER A 420 -22.88 -18.36 33.50
CA SER A 420 -24.30 -18.70 33.44
C SER A 420 -24.53 -20.14 33.90
N ASP A 421 -25.59 -20.36 34.67
CA ASP A 421 -26.00 -21.69 35.13
C ASP A 421 -26.79 -22.49 34.07
N HIS A 422 -27.05 -21.89 32.91
CA HIS A 422 -27.79 -22.51 31.81
C HIS A 422 -27.15 -22.19 30.44
N LEU A 423 -27.35 -23.11 29.49
CA LEU A 423 -26.95 -22.91 28.10
C LEU A 423 -28.01 -22.07 27.36
N THR A 424 -27.57 -21.02 26.69
CA THR A 424 -28.42 -20.26 25.78
C THR A 424 -28.70 -21.04 24.50
N MET A 425 -29.75 -20.68 23.77
CA MET A 425 -30.05 -21.26 22.46
C MET A 425 -28.84 -21.11 21.49
N ALA A 426 -28.16 -19.96 21.52
CA ALA A 426 -27.00 -19.74 20.68
C ALA A 426 -25.81 -20.65 21.04
N THR A 427 -25.59 -20.89 22.33
CA THR A 427 -24.55 -21.82 22.80
C THR A 427 -24.90 -23.25 22.39
N TYR A 428 -26.16 -23.66 22.57
CA TYR A 428 -26.65 -24.96 22.12
C TYR A 428 -26.43 -25.14 20.61
N ASN A 429 -26.81 -24.16 19.79
CA ASN A 429 -26.62 -24.21 18.34
C ASN A 429 -25.14 -24.37 17.96
N ALA A 430 -24.23 -23.62 18.59
CA ALA A 430 -22.81 -23.73 18.31
C ALA A 430 -22.23 -25.11 18.70
N LEU A 431 -22.68 -25.69 19.82
CA LEU A 431 -22.33 -27.07 20.21
C LEU A 431 -22.91 -28.10 19.25
N TYR A 432 -24.16 -27.91 18.82
CA TYR A 432 -24.83 -28.78 17.87
C TYR A 432 -24.12 -28.79 16.51
N GLU A 433 -23.77 -27.62 15.99
CA GLU A 433 -22.94 -27.48 14.78
C GLU A 433 -21.59 -28.21 14.94
N MET A 434 -20.96 -28.11 16.11
CA MET A 434 -19.71 -28.82 16.40
C MET A 434 -19.86 -30.34 16.43
N LEU A 435 -20.94 -30.85 17.03
CA LEU A 435 -21.24 -32.29 17.10
C LEU A 435 -21.59 -32.88 15.73
N THR A 436 -22.27 -32.10 14.90
CA THR A 436 -22.64 -32.49 13.53
C THR A 436 -21.55 -32.20 12.51
N GLU A 437 -20.46 -31.54 12.92
CA GLU A 437 -19.36 -31.09 12.07
C GLU A 437 -19.77 -30.12 10.93
N HIS A 438 -20.93 -29.46 11.08
CA HIS A 438 -21.48 -28.49 10.13
C HIS A 438 -21.48 -27.08 10.71
N ILE A 439 -20.31 -26.45 10.73
CA ILE A 439 -20.11 -25.13 11.34
C ILE A 439 -20.55 -24.00 10.39
N SER A 440 -21.49 -23.18 10.84
CA SER A 440 -21.90 -21.97 10.12
C SER A 440 -21.02 -20.77 10.49
N SER A 441 -20.88 -19.81 9.57
CA SER A 441 -20.06 -18.61 9.80
C SER A 441 -20.72 -17.59 10.72
N GLN A 442 -22.06 -17.58 10.79
CA GLN A 442 -22.86 -16.64 11.57
C GLN A 442 -23.31 -17.26 12.91
N ILE A 443 -23.51 -16.42 13.92
CA ILE A 443 -24.10 -16.88 15.18
C ILE A 443 -25.61 -17.00 15.02
N LEU A 444 -26.14 -18.20 15.28
CA LEU A 444 -27.57 -18.48 15.23
C LEU A 444 -28.19 -18.30 16.62
N TYR A 445 -29.09 -17.32 16.76
CA TYR A 445 -29.82 -17.06 18.01
C TYR A 445 -31.18 -17.74 18.09
N THR A 446 -31.70 -18.20 16.96
CA THR A 446 -32.98 -18.92 16.85
C THR A 446 -32.74 -20.42 16.72
N LYS A 447 -33.80 -21.21 16.86
CA LYS A 447 -33.72 -22.67 16.74
C LYS A 447 -33.12 -23.06 15.38
N HIS A 448 -32.11 -23.94 15.40
CA HIS A 448 -31.54 -24.53 14.19
C HIS A 448 -32.62 -25.27 13.39
N SER A 449 -32.52 -25.24 12.06
CA SER A 449 -33.38 -26.06 11.18
C SER A 449 -33.18 -27.55 11.47
N GLU A 450 -34.22 -28.35 11.26
CA GLU A 450 -34.11 -29.79 11.50
C GLU A 450 -32.97 -30.41 10.68
N PRO A 451 -32.22 -31.38 11.26
CA PRO A 451 -31.15 -32.04 10.56
C PRO A 451 -31.66 -32.71 9.27
N GLU A 452 -30.98 -32.46 8.16
CA GLU A 452 -31.15 -33.24 6.95
C GLU A 452 -30.73 -34.69 7.24
N SER A 453 -31.48 -35.66 6.71
CA SER A 453 -31.40 -37.09 7.05
C SER A 453 -30.05 -37.78 6.78
N HIS A 454 -29.09 -37.07 6.19
CA HIS A 454 -27.75 -37.54 5.87
C HIS A 454 -26.65 -37.01 6.80
N TYR A 455 -26.98 -36.15 7.78
CA TYR A 455 -26.02 -35.70 8.78
C TYR A 455 -25.57 -36.89 9.63
N ARG A 456 -24.29 -37.25 9.50
CA ARG A 456 -23.66 -38.28 10.33
C ARG A 456 -23.37 -37.67 11.69
N THR A 457 -24.14 -38.04 12.71
CA THR A 457 -23.68 -37.89 14.09
C THR A 457 -22.39 -38.69 14.24
N GLY A 458 -21.27 -38.02 14.55
CA GLY A 458 -20.09 -38.69 15.07
C GLY A 458 -20.50 -39.64 16.20
N LYS A 459 -19.97 -40.86 16.19
CA LYS A 459 -20.47 -41.98 17.01
C LYS A 459 -20.73 -41.56 18.48
N PRO A 460 -21.85 -41.98 19.11
CA PRO A 460 -22.21 -41.60 20.49
C PRO A 460 -21.22 -42.04 21.58
N ASN A 461 -20.25 -42.91 21.26
CA ASN A 461 -19.46 -43.63 22.27
C ASN A 461 -18.36 -42.78 22.95
N ASP A 462 -18.04 -41.58 22.46
CA ASP A 462 -17.00 -40.74 23.05
C ASP A 462 -17.50 -39.89 24.24
N LEU A 463 -18.82 -39.88 24.52
CA LEU A 463 -19.44 -39.12 25.62
C LEU A 463 -20.09 -39.99 26.73
N GLU A 464 -20.09 -41.32 26.60
CA GLU A 464 -20.62 -42.23 27.63
C GLU A 464 -19.78 -42.27 28.93
N GLY A 465 -18.64 -41.56 28.99
CA GLY A 465 -17.85 -41.38 30.21
C GLY A 465 -18.44 -40.39 31.23
N CYS A 466 -19.46 -39.60 30.86
CA CYS A 466 -20.17 -38.71 31.78
C CYS A 466 -21.54 -39.30 32.12
N GLY A 467 -21.56 -40.15 33.14
CA GLY A 467 -22.81 -40.49 33.82
C GLY A 467 -23.51 -39.22 34.31
N TYR A 468 -24.85 -39.26 34.29
CA TYR A 468 -25.80 -38.18 34.62
C TYR A 468 -26.16 -37.22 33.47
N ALA A 469 -27.14 -37.62 32.66
CA ALA A 469 -28.49 -37.04 32.72
C ALA A 469 -29.28 -37.46 31.49
N ASN A 470 -30.39 -38.15 31.73
CA ASN A 470 -31.43 -38.40 30.76
C ASN A 470 -32.56 -37.41 31.06
N PRO A 471 -32.75 -36.33 30.28
CA PRO A 471 -34.03 -35.63 30.28
C PRO A 471 -34.76 -36.02 29.00
N SER A 472 -35.71 -36.93 29.17
CA SER A 472 -36.83 -37.08 28.25
C SER A 472 -37.61 -35.76 28.29
N VAL A 473 -37.58 -35.00 27.19
CA VAL A 473 -38.39 -33.79 27.03
C VAL A 473 -39.56 -34.12 26.11
N LYS A 474 -40.76 -34.16 26.72
CA LYS A 474 -41.99 -33.65 26.11
C LYS A 474 -42.07 -32.16 26.34
#